data_AF-A0A7K2PD50-F1
#
_entry.id   AF-A0A7K2PD50-F1
#
_cell.length_a   1.000
_cell.length_b   1.000
_cell.length_c   1.000
_cell.angle_alpha   90.00
_cell.angle_beta   90.00
_cell.angle_gamma   90.00
#
_symmetry.space_group_name_H-M   'P 1'
#
loop_
_entity.id
_entity.type
_entity.pdbx_description
1 polymer ?
#
loop_
_entity_poly.entity_id
_entity_poly.type
_entity_poly.pdbx_seq_one_letter_code
_entity_poly.pdbx_strand_id
1 'polypeptide(L)'
;MSTSRNAATRRQVLARTGALGAGIAFTGALSELFAGTAAAQSLGHTGYGPLVPDPDGLLDLPKGFRYRVLSREGDRLRSGEGPVPSNHDGMSAFPGRSSGRHGRTTHLVRNHENREDGRVPVPTVEGLTYDPQGKGGCTALTLDSRNHVLSERVAIAGTAVNCAGGPTPWHTWLTCEETED
;
A
#
# COMPACT_ATOMS: atom_id res chain seq x y z
N MET A 1 -18.67 -40.65 -27.58
CA MET A 1 -17.25 -40.40 -27.24
C MET A 1 -16.60 -39.77 -28.46
N SER A 2 -15.94 -38.61 -28.45
CA SER A 2 -15.18 -37.89 -27.41
C SER A 2 -15.33 -36.38 -27.65
N THR A 3 -15.58 -35.61 -26.59
CA THR A 3 -15.61 -34.13 -26.62
C THR A 3 -14.24 -33.59 -26.23
N SER A 4 -13.51 -32.97 -27.17
CA SER A 4 -12.35 -32.14 -26.84
C SER A 4 -12.78 -30.68 -26.63
N ARG A 5 -12.46 -30.15 -25.45
CA ARG A 5 -12.62 -28.73 -25.12
C ARG A 5 -11.44 -27.96 -25.71
N ASN A 6 -11.68 -27.09 -26.68
CA ASN A 6 -10.68 -26.12 -27.15
C ASN A 6 -10.58 -24.97 -26.13
N ALA A 7 -9.47 -24.90 -25.39
CA ALA A 7 -9.14 -23.74 -24.58
C ALA A 7 -8.63 -22.60 -25.49
N ALA A 8 -9.35 -21.47 -25.50
CA ALA A 8 -8.91 -20.27 -26.22
C ALA A 8 -7.67 -19.67 -25.52
N THR A 9 -6.62 -19.37 -26.30
CA THR A 9 -5.39 -18.78 -25.77
C THR A 9 -5.49 -17.25 -25.73
N ARG A 10 -4.73 -16.59 -24.83
CA ARG A 10 -4.71 -15.12 -24.63
C ARG A 10 -4.55 -14.32 -25.93
N ARG A 11 -3.85 -14.88 -26.92
CA ARG A 11 -3.61 -14.27 -28.24
C ARG A 11 -4.85 -14.24 -29.13
N GLN A 12 -5.75 -15.21 -29.00
CA GLN A 12 -7.00 -15.27 -29.78
C GLN A 12 -8.07 -14.31 -29.24
N VAL A 13 -8.03 -13.99 -27.94
CA VAL A 13 -8.92 -12.99 -27.34
C VAL A 13 -8.53 -11.58 -27.83
N LEU A 14 -7.24 -11.25 -27.86
CA LEU A 14 -6.76 -9.96 -28.37
C LEU A 14 -6.98 -9.78 -29.88
N ALA A 15 -6.82 -10.85 -30.66
CA ALA A 15 -7.00 -10.80 -32.11
C ALA A 15 -8.47 -10.63 -32.53
N ARG A 16 -9.43 -11.09 -31.71
CA ARG A 16 -10.87 -10.95 -32.01
C ARG A 16 -11.45 -9.59 -31.63
N THR A 17 -10.79 -8.81 -30.77
CA THR A 17 -11.18 -7.43 -30.45
C THR A 17 -10.75 -6.40 -31.50
N GLY A 18 -9.84 -6.75 -32.42
CA GLY A 18 -9.30 -5.82 -33.43
C GLY A 18 -10.11 -5.70 -34.73
N ALA A 19 -11.19 -6.46 -34.92
CA ALA A 19 -11.90 -6.54 -36.21
C ALA A 19 -13.41 -6.28 -36.14
N LEU A 20 -13.90 -5.60 -35.09
CA LEU A 20 -15.23 -4.99 -35.09
C LEU A 20 -15.06 -3.47 -35.08
N GLY A 21 -14.87 -2.91 -36.27
CA GLY A 21 -15.03 -1.50 -36.53
C GLY A 21 -16.49 -1.09 -36.31
N ALA A 22 -16.77 -0.49 -35.16
CA ALA A 22 -17.81 0.52 -35.02
C ALA A 22 -17.06 1.82 -34.69
N GLY A 23 -16.94 2.70 -35.67
CA GLY A 23 -16.32 4.00 -35.49
C GLY A 23 -17.10 4.79 -34.46
N ILE A 24 -16.47 5.09 -33.31
CA ILE A 24 -16.88 6.22 -32.49
C ILE A 24 -16.25 7.43 -33.16
N ALA A 25 -17.04 8.17 -33.93
CA ALA A 25 -16.64 9.48 -34.41
C ALA A 25 -16.50 10.41 -33.18
N PHE A 26 -15.26 10.69 -32.78
CA PHE A 26 -14.96 11.71 -31.78
C PHE A 26 -15.01 13.10 -32.45
N THR A 27 -16.20 13.55 -32.80
CA THR A 27 -16.39 14.94 -33.24
C THR A 27 -16.48 15.82 -31.99
N GLY A 28 -15.34 16.37 -31.55
CA GLY A 28 -15.32 17.66 -30.85
C GLY A 28 -14.98 17.73 -29.36
N ALA A 29 -14.55 16.65 -28.68
CA ALA A 29 -14.30 16.70 -27.23
C ALA A 29 -12.90 16.25 -26.77
N LEU A 30 -11.90 16.19 -27.66
CA LEU A 30 -10.52 15.88 -27.25
C LEU A 30 -9.86 17.05 -26.51
N SER A 31 -10.23 18.29 -26.81
CA SER A 31 -9.74 19.46 -26.09
C SER A 31 -10.24 19.49 -24.64
N GLU A 32 -11.48 19.05 -24.36
CA GLU A 32 -12.04 18.96 -23.00
C GLU A 32 -11.29 17.95 -22.11
N LEU A 33 -10.75 16.87 -22.70
CA LEU A 33 -9.99 15.86 -21.96
C LEU A 33 -8.62 16.37 -21.47
N PHE A 34 -8.08 17.42 -22.11
CA PHE A 34 -6.81 18.05 -21.76
C PHE A 34 -6.95 19.51 -21.28
N ALA A 35 -8.15 20.09 -21.32
CA ALA A 35 -8.47 21.44 -20.84
C ALA A 35 -8.98 21.47 -19.40
N GLY A 36 -8.82 20.38 -18.65
CA GLY A 36 -8.92 20.40 -17.20
C GLY A 36 -7.75 21.19 -16.61
N THR A 37 -7.81 22.52 -16.69
CA THR A 37 -7.11 23.32 -15.69
C THR A 37 -7.62 22.84 -14.35
N ALA A 38 -6.72 22.44 -13.46
CA ALA A 38 -7.04 22.14 -12.07
C ALA A 38 -7.40 23.44 -11.35
N ALA A 39 -8.43 24.15 -11.83
CA ALA A 39 -9.18 25.05 -11.00
C ALA A 39 -9.86 24.14 -9.99
N ALA A 40 -9.25 24.02 -8.81
CA ALA A 40 -9.92 23.48 -7.65
C ALA A 40 -11.21 24.29 -7.50
N GLN A 41 -12.32 23.77 -8.01
CA GLN A 41 -13.62 24.24 -7.58
C GLN A 41 -13.57 24.09 -6.07
N SER A 42 -13.65 25.22 -5.37
CA SER A 42 -13.91 25.25 -3.94
C SER A 42 -15.31 24.69 -3.73
N LEU A 43 -15.46 23.38 -3.93
CA LEU A 43 -16.52 22.58 -3.36
C LEU A 43 -16.49 22.95 -1.90
N GLY A 44 -17.56 23.58 -1.41
CA GLY A 44 -17.67 24.23 -0.10
C GLY A 44 -17.57 23.26 1.08
N HIS A 45 -16.54 22.44 1.12
CA HIS A 45 -16.06 21.77 2.30
C HIS A 45 -15.36 22.83 3.13
N THR A 46 -16.03 23.27 4.20
CA THR A 46 -15.28 23.69 5.37
C THR A 46 -14.40 22.51 5.73
N GLY A 47 -13.10 22.60 5.46
CA GLY A 47 -12.14 21.57 5.87
C GLY A 47 -12.22 21.36 7.39
N TYR A 48 -11.39 20.48 7.95
CA TYR A 48 -11.42 20.17 9.38
C TYR A 48 -10.99 21.33 10.32
N GLY A 49 -10.79 22.53 9.78
CA GLY A 49 -10.24 23.69 10.47
C GLY A 49 -8.72 23.80 10.30
N PRO A 50 -8.10 24.85 10.85
CA PRO A 50 -6.65 25.01 10.84
C PRO A 50 -5.97 23.89 11.63
N LEU A 51 -4.73 23.57 11.26
CA LEU A 51 -3.88 22.67 12.02
C LEU A 51 -3.48 23.35 13.34
N VAL A 52 -3.45 22.57 14.41
CA VAL A 52 -2.94 22.99 15.72
C VAL A 52 -1.55 22.39 15.87
N PRO A 53 -0.51 23.21 16.18
CA PRO A 53 0.83 22.71 16.42
C PRO A 53 0.85 21.60 17.47
N ASP A 54 1.48 20.48 17.12
CA ASP A 54 1.71 19.37 18.04
C ASP A 54 2.80 19.76 19.05
N PRO A 55 2.54 19.71 20.37
CA PRO A 55 3.57 19.99 21.37
C PRO A 55 4.78 19.05 21.27
N ASP A 56 4.59 17.84 20.76
CA ASP A 56 5.66 16.86 20.54
C ASP A 56 6.32 17.00 19.16
N GLY A 57 5.83 17.92 18.32
CA GLY A 57 6.39 18.26 17.02
C GLY A 57 6.32 17.16 15.96
N LEU A 58 5.41 16.19 16.10
CA LEU A 58 5.33 15.06 15.18
C LEU A 58 4.29 15.27 14.07
N LEU A 59 3.06 15.63 14.43
CA LEU A 59 1.98 15.80 13.47
C LEU A 59 0.95 16.83 13.93
N ASP A 60 0.98 18.00 13.30
CA ASP A 60 -0.03 19.03 13.50
C ASP A 60 -1.37 18.56 12.95
N LEU A 61 -2.42 18.63 13.78
CA LEU A 61 -3.75 18.12 13.44
C LEU A 61 -4.83 19.17 13.73
N PRO A 62 -5.98 19.12 13.03
CA PRO A 62 -7.10 19.99 13.35
C PRO A 62 -7.65 19.73 14.75
N LYS A 63 -8.31 20.73 15.34
CA LYS A 63 -8.89 20.63 16.69
C LYS A 63 -9.80 19.40 16.83
N GLY A 64 -9.55 18.56 17.84
CA GLY A 64 -10.34 17.36 18.15
C GLY A 64 -9.84 16.08 17.46
N PHE A 65 -8.90 16.19 16.53
CA PHE A 65 -8.19 15.05 15.97
C PHE A 65 -7.07 14.60 16.91
N ARG A 66 -6.69 13.33 16.81
CA ARG A 66 -5.61 12.73 17.58
C ARG A 66 -4.93 11.67 16.72
N TYR A 67 -3.62 11.49 16.91
CA TYR A 67 -2.89 10.39 16.30
C TYR A 67 -2.44 9.39 17.35
N ARG A 68 -1.96 8.25 16.87
CA ARG A 68 -1.14 7.34 17.65
C ARG A 68 0.00 6.85 16.78
N VAL A 69 1.20 6.88 17.35
CA VAL A 69 2.38 6.23 16.76
C VAL A 69 2.22 4.73 16.91
N LEU A 70 2.25 4.01 15.79
CA LEU A 70 2.18 2.55 15.80
C LEU A 70 3.55 1.93 16.09
N SER A 71 4.58 2.40 15.38
CA SER A 71 5.98 2.04 15.60
C SER A 71 6.91 3.13 15.04
N ARG A 72 8.19 3.10 15.43
CA ARG A 72 9.22 4.02 14.93
C ARG A 72 10.36 3.23 14.31
N GLU A 73 10.98 3.81 13.29
CA GLU A 73 12.22 3.27 12.72
C GLU A 73 13.24 2.95 13.82
N GLY A 74 13.89 1.80 13.71
CA GLY A 74 14.95 1.38 14.64
C GLY A 74 14.45 0.78 15.96
N ASP A 75 13.18 0.98 16.34
CA ASP A 75 12.59 0.26 17.47
C ASP A 75 12.58 -1.24 17.17
N ARG A 76 12.53 -2.08 18.20
CA ARG A 76 12.47 -3.53 17.99
C ARG A 76 11.10 -3.96 17.49
N LEU A 77 11.05 -4.69 16.37
CA LEU A 77 9.84 -5.39 15.91
C LEU A 77 9.33 -6.31 17.02
N ARG A 78 8.01 -6.33 17.23
CA ARG A 78 7.38 -7.17 18.27
C ARG A 78 7.60 -8.67 18.05
N SER A 79 7.81 -9.10 16.81
CA SER A 79 8.21 -10.47 16.47
C SER A 79 9.60 -10.86 16.97
N GLY A 80 10.48 -9.88 17.21
CA GLY A 80 11.88 -10.09 17.55
C GLY A 80 12.80 -10.33 16.36
N GLU A 81 12.28 -10.27 15.12
CA GLU A 81 13.03 -10.51 13.87
C GLU A 81 14.08 -9.44 13.56
N GLY A 82 14.02 -8.28 14.22
CA GLY A 82 14.98 -7.20 14.02
C GLY A 82 14.40 -5.83 14.39
N PRO A 83 15.05 -4.74 13.96
CA PRO A 83 14.51 -3.39 14.08
C PRO A 83 13.39 -3.13 13.07
N VAL A 84 12.52 -2.17 13.38
CA VAL A 84 11.53 -1.61 12.46
C VAL A 84 12.29 -0.92 11.32
N PRO A 85 12.05 -1.31 10.06
CA PRO A 85 12.82 -0.79 8.94
C PRO A 85 12.52 0.68 8.65
N SER A 86 13.46 1.35 7.99
CA SER A 86 13.37 2.73 7.54
C SER A 86 12.33 2.95 6.44
N ASN A 87 12.13 4.22 6.05
CA ASN A 87 11.41 4.64 4.85
C ASN A 87 10.01 4.02 4.72
N HIS A 88 9.20 4.13 5.77
CA HIS A 88 7.80 3.70 5.75
C HIS A 88 7.04 4.36 4.59
N ASP A 89 6.39 3.55 3.75
CA ASP A 89 5.70 4.06 2.57
C ASP A 89 4.33 3.37 2.39
N GLY A 90 3.90 3.15 1.14
CA GLY A 90 2.59 2.68 0.74
C GLY A 90 2.07 1.55 1.62
N MET A 91 0.83 1.70 2.06
CA MET A 91 0.24 0.80 3.04
C MET A 91 -1.25 0.60 2.81
N SER A 92 -1.77 -0.52 3.31
CA SER A 92 -3.20 -0.82 3.28
C SER A 92 -3.65 -1.57 4.53
N ALA A 93 -4.86 -1.23 4.98
CA ALA A 93 -5.50 -1.85 6.12
C ALA A 93 -6.57 -2.84 5.65
N PHE A 94 -6.52 -4.05 6.20
CA PHE A 94 -7.44 -5.14 5.93
C PHE A 94 -8.21 -5.49 7.20
N PRO A 95 -9.50 -5.87 7.09
CA PRO A 95 -10.27 -6.32 8.24
C PRO A 95 -9.69 -7.64 8.77
N GLY A 96 -9.37 -7.66 10.06
CA GLY A 96 -9.01 -8.87 10.78
C GLY A 96 -10.22 -9.55 11.42
N ARG A 97 -9.99 -10.74 11.97
CA ARG A 97 -11.03 -11.49 12.71
C ARG A 97 -11.21 -10.91 14.11
N SER A 98 -12.35 -11.18 14.72
CA SER A 98 -12.50 -10.87 16.15
C SER A 98 -11.56 -11.75 16.98
N SER A 99 -10.77 -11.14 17.85
CA SER A 99 -9.83 -11.84 18.73
C SER A 99 -10.22 -11.61 20.19
N GLY A 100 -11.16 -12.41 20.70
CA GLY A 100 -11.57 -12.42 22.12
C GLY A 100 -11.69 -11.02 22.73
N ARG A 101 -10.80 -10.72 23.69
CA ARG A 101 -10.74 -9.44 24.43
C ARG A 101 -10.44 -8.20 23.55
N HIS A 102 -9.85 -8.37 22.38
CA HIS A 102 -9.41 -7.28 21.51
C HIS A 102 -10.49 -6.79 20.53
N GLY A 103 -11.59 -7.53 20.41
CA GLY A 103 -12.65 -7.27 19.43
C GLY A 103 -12.15 -7.50 18.00
N ARG A 104 -12.79 -6.83 17.03
CA ARG A 104 -12.36 -6.87 15.62
C ARG A 104 -10.98 -6.22 15.48
N THR A 105 -10.03 -6.96 14.92
CA THR A 105 -8.68 -6.46 14.63
C THR A 105 -8.58 -5.84 13.25
N THR A 106 -7.50 -5.11 13.02
CA THR A 106 -7.10 -4.59 11.71
C THR A 106 -5.70 -5.12 11.39
N HIS A 107 -5.49 -5.61 10.17
CA HIS A 107 -4.16 -5.94 9.67
C HIS A 107 -3.67 -4.81 8.77
N LEU A 108 -2.51 -4.23 9.08
CA LEU A 108 -1.88 -3.21 8.25
C LEU A 108 -0.66 -3.82 7.58
N VAL A 109 -0.59 -3.79 6.26
CA VAL A 109 0.64 -4.08 5.52
C VAL A 109 1.25 -2.75 5.11
N ARG A 110 2.54 -2.58 5.36
CA ARG A 110 3.28 -1.33 5.18
C ARG A 110 4.59 -1.60 4.44
N ASN A 111 4.79 -0.90 3.34
CA ASN A 111 6.03 -0.96 2.59
C ASN A 111 7.19 -0.23 3.30
N HIS A 112 8.40 -0.58 2.88
CA HIS A 112 9.63 0.10 3.24
C HIS A 112 10.42 0.43 1.96
N GLU A 113 10.42 1.71 1.59
CA GLU A 113 11.08 2.29 0.42
C GLU A 113 12.59 2.47 0.68
N ASN A 114 13.24 1.39 1.12
CA ASN A 114 14.67 1.40 1.39
C ASN A 114 15.44 1.27 0.08
N ARG A 115 16.11 2.36 -0.29
CA ARG A 115 17.20 2.37 -1.28
C ARG A 115 18.49 1.81 -0.67
N GLU A 116 19.56 1.80 -1.44
CA GLU A 116 20.87 1.32 -0.98
C GLU A 116 21.44 2.10 0.22
N ASP A 117 21.05 3.36 0.40
CA ASP A 117 21.45 4.18 1.54
C ASP A 117 20.47 4.10 2.73
N GLY A 118 19.41 3.28 2.63
CA GLY A 118 18.43 3.07 3.68
C GLY A 118 19.07 2.67 5.00
N ARG A 119 18.82 3.44 6.06
CA ARG A 119 19.50 3.33 7.36
C ARG A 119 19.23 1.99 8.04
N VAL A 120 17.98 1.52 8.02
CA VAL A 120 17.55 0.26 8.61
C VAL A 120 16.86 -0.58 7.54
N PRO A 121 17.54 -1.60 6.95
CA PRO A 121 16.94 -2.46 5.94
C PRO A 121 15.83 -3.33 6.54
N VAL A 122 14.95 -3.87 5.69
CA VAL A 122 14.00 -4.90 6.13
C VAL A 122 14.78 -6.14 6.58
N PRO A 123 14.59 -6.66 7.81
CA PRO A 123 15.33 -7.83 8.28
C PRO A 123 15.15 -9.05 7.38
N THR A 124 16.24 -9.79 7.16
CA THR A 124 16.17 -11.06 6.45
C THR A 124 15.55 -12.13 7.34
N VAL A 125 14.56 -12.84 6.80
CA VAL A 125 13.80 -13.87 7.51
C VAL A 125 13.66 -15.08 6.60
N GLU A 126 14.04 -16.25 7.11
CA GLU A 126 13.96 -17.51 6.37
C GLU A 126 12.53 -17.74 5.84
N GLY A 127 12.43 -18.04 4.54
CA GLY A 127 11.14 -18.24 3.86
C GLY A 127 10.38 -16.97 3.48
N LEU A 128 10.84 -15.78 3.87
CA LEU A 128 10.25 -14.49 3.49
C LEU A 128 11.17 -13.59 2.66
N THR A 129 12.47 -13.89 2.62
CA THR A 129 13.47 -13.11 1.87
C THR A 129 13.63 -13.64 0.45
N TYR A 130 13.45 -12.75 -0.54
CA TYR A 130 13.70 -13.04 -1.95
C TYR A 130 15.21 -12.94 -2.29
N ASP A 131 15.79 -11.74 -2.24
CA ASP A 131 17.23 -11.50 -2.36
C ASP A 131 17.78 -10.89 -1.05
N PRO A 132 18.67 -11.55 -0.30
CA PRO A 132 19.26 -11.00 0.92
C PRO A 132 19.99 -9.67 0.78
N GLN A 133 20.36 -9.26 -0.45
CA GLN A 133 20.95 -7.95 -0.72
C GLN A 133 19.90 -6.83 -0.84
N GLY A 134 18.66 -7.17 -1.20
CA GLY A 134 17.57 -6.21 -1.28
C GLY A 134 17.20 -5.65 0.10
N LYS A 135 17.17 -4.32 0.24
CA LYS A 135 16.90 -3.65 1.52
C LYS A 135 15.43 -3.30 1.75
N GLY A 136 14.62 -3.34 0.70
CA GLY A 136 13.19 -3.11 0.74
C GLY A 136 12.40 -4.32 1.23
N GLY A 137 11.09 -4.12 1.31
CA GLY A 137 10.14 -5.15 1.72
C GLY A 137 8.87 -4.57 2.31
N CYS A 138 8.18 -5.38 3.09
CA CYS A 138 7.00 -4.96 3.85
C CYS A 138 7.04 -5.50 5.28
N THR A 139 6.48 -4.73 6.20
CA THR A 139 6.07 -5.22 7.53
C THR A 139 4.55 -5.38 7.60
N ALA A 140 4.09 -6.28 8.45
CA ALA A 140 2.68 -6.49 8.75
C ALA A 140 2.42 -6.27 10.24
N LEU A 141 1.46 -5.41 10.55
CA LEU A 141 1.00 -5.11 11.90
C LEU A 141 -0.40 -5.68 12.11
N THR A 142 -0.69 -6.12 13.33
CA THR A 142 -2.07 -6.37 13.78
C THR A 142 -2.42 -5.36 14.86
N LEU A 143 -3.53 -4.66 14.69
CA LEU A 143 -4.05 -3.66 15.61
C LEU A 143 -5.33 -4.18 16.28
N ASP A 144 -5.53 -3.83 17.56
CA ASP A 144 -6.83 -4.01 18.20
C ASP A 144 -7.85 -2.95 17.75
N SER A 145 -9.09 -3.10 18.20
CA SER A 145 -10.19 -2.16 17.91
C SER A 145 -9.97 -0.72 18.41
N ARG A 146 -8.92 -0.49 19.22
CA ARG A 146 -8.52 0.81 19.75
C ARG A 146 -7.19 1.29 19.16
N ASN A 147 -6.71 0.66 18.08
CA ASN A 147 -5.42 0.95 17.42
C ASN A 147 -4.20 0.73 18.31
N HIS A 148 -4.22 -0.22 19.26
CA HIS A 148 -3.00 -0.69 19.89
C HIS A 148 -2.37 -1.79 19.05
N VAL A 149 -1.04 -1.72 18.88
CA VAL A 149 -0.29 -2.75 18.14
C VAL A 149 -0.20 -4.02 18.98
N LEU A 150 -0.83 -5.09 18.48
CA LEU A 150 -0.80 -6.43 19.07
C LEU A 150 0.40 -7.22 18.56
N SER A 151 0.73 -7.08 17.28
CA SER A 151 1.90 -7.70 16.65
C SER A 151 2.44 -6.82 15.52
N GLU A 152 3.72 -6.99 15.22
CA GLU A 152 4.43 -6.34 14.13
C GLU A 152 5.58 -7.27 13.72
N ARG A 153 5.67 -7.60 12.43
CA ARG A 153 6.60 -8.58 11.88
C ARG A 153 6.96 -8.31 10.43
N VAL A 154 8.01 -8.93 9.91
CA VAL A 154 8.34 -8.95 8.48
C VAL A 154 7.27 -9.74 7.72
N ALA A 155 6.85 -9.21 6.57
CA ALA A 155 5.86 -9.82 5.68
C ALA A 155 6.50 -10.34 4.38
N ILE A 156 7.40 -9.56 3.80
CA ILE A 156 8.29 -9.93 2.69
C ILE A 156 9.55 -9.07 2.83
N ALA A 157 10.70 -9.64 2.47
CA ALA A 157 11.99 -8.95 2.51
C ALA A 157 12.80 -9.26 1.26
N GLY A 158 13.87 -8.51 1.04
CA GLY A 158 14.77 -8.76 -0.08
C GLY A 158 14.20 -8.34 -1.44
N THR A 159 13.37 -7.29 -1.42
CA THR A 159 12.81 -6.63 -2.61
C THR A 159 13.42 -5.23 -2.75
N ALA A 160 13.32 -4.63 -3.92
CA ALA A 160 13.91 -3.32 -4.21
C ALA A 160 12.92 -2.18 -3.94
N VAL A 161 13.32 -1.20 -3.12
CA VAL A 161 12.70 0.15 -3.05
C VAL A 161 11.16 0.12 -3.11
N ASN A 162 10.54 -0.55 -2.14
CA ASN A 162 9.09 -0.73 -2.16
C ASN A 162 8.39 0.60 -1.85
N CYS A 163 7.93 1.29 -2.89
CA CYS A 163 7.28 2.60 -2.78
C CYS A 163 5.80 2.42 -2.42
N ALA A 164 4.95 2.21 -3.42
CA ALA A 164 3.51 2.07 -3.27
C ALA A 164 3.00 0.63 -3.48
N GLY A 165 1.70 0.50 -3.69
CA GLY A 165 1.07 -0.78 -3.95
C GLY A 165 -0.44 -0.71 -4.06
N GLY A 166 -1.10 -1.87 -4.04
CA GLY A 166 -2.55 -1.95 -4.15
C GLY A 166 -3.15 -3.14 -3.40
N PRO A 167 -4.25 -2.94 -2.65
CA PRO A 167 -5.02 -4.05 -2.12
C PRO A 167 -5.75 -4.76 -3.26
N THR A 168 -5.79 -6.09 -3.21
CA THR A 168 -6.56 -6.90 -4.15
C THR A 168 -8.00 -7.13 -3.64
N PRO A 169 -8.95 -7.45 -4.53
CA PRO A 169 -10.33 -7.79 -4.13
C PRO A 169 -10.44 -9.02 -3.21
N TRP A 170 -9.42 -9.87 -3.14
CA TRP A 170 -9.36 -11.05 -2.28
C TRP A 170 -8.46 -10.84 -1.04
N HIS A 171 -8.32 -9.58 -0.61
CA HIS A 171 -7.67 -9.17 0.64
C HIS A 171 -6.19 -9.54 0.74
N THR A 172 -5.45 -9.38 -0.36
CA THR A 172 -3.98 -9.43 -0.36
C THR A 172 -3.40 -8.07 -0.69
N TRP A 173 -2.11 -7.87 -0.39
CA TRP A 173 -1.36 -6.68 -0.78
C TRP A 173 -0.43 -6.99 -1.95
N LEU A 174 -0.41 -6.10 -2.95
CA LEU A 174 0.63 -6.04 -3.97
C LEU A 174 1.55 -4.89 -3.60
N THR A 175 2.82 -5.18 -3.34
CA THR A 175 3.85 -4.16 -3.18
C THR A 175 4.55 -3.93 -4.53
N CYS A 176 4.97 -2.71 -4.81
CA CYS A 176 5.62 -2.34 -6.06
C CYS A 176 7.06 -1.92 -5.80
N GLU A 177 8.01 -2.56 -6.48
CA GLU A 177 9.40 -2.14 -6.51
C GLU A 177 9.54 -0.92 -7.44
N GLU A 178 10.12 0.16 -6.94
CA GLU A 178 10.53 1.31 -7.75
C GLU A 178 11.95 1.09 -8.30
N THR A 179 12.20 1.56 -9.53
CA THR A 179 13.50 1.41 -10.22
C THR A 179 14.10 2.73 -10.68
N GLU A 180 13.55 3.86 -10.25
CA GLU A 180 14.02 5.20 -10.63
C GLU A 180 14.69 5.84 -9.40
N ASP A 181 15.92 6.31 -9.56
CA ASP A 181 16.67 7.14 -8.61
C ASP A 181 16.74 8.59 -9.11
#